data_AF-A0A357AG13-F1
#
_entry.id   AF-A0A357AG13-F1
#
_cell.length_a   1.000
_cell.length_b   1.000
_cell.length_c   1.000
_cell.angle_alpha   90.00
_cell.angle_beta   90.00
_cell.angle_gamma   90.00
#
_symmetry.space_group_name_H-M   'P 1'
#
loop_
_entity.id
_entity.type
_entity.pdbx_description
1 polymer ?
#
loop_
_entity_poly.entity_id
_entity_poly.type
_entity_poly.pdbx_seq_one_letter_code
_entity_poly.pdbx_strand_id
1 'polypeptide(L)' 'MKVLLVIIAFIGIAALDVPDMAKSKRWRDLAIYSVIFLLVFALGVAVAMGVKVPSPIKAIQVFYRDILRLSFKPS' A
#
# COMPACT_ATOMS: atom_id res chain seq x y z
N MET A 1 4.99 -17.51 7.00
CA MET A 1 4.24 -16.91 8.14
C MET A 1 3.83 -15.45 7.94
N LYS A 2 4.69 -14.54 7.47
CA LYS A 2 4.34 -13.10 7.31
C LYS A 2 3.16 -12.82 6.37
N VAL A 3 3.04 -13.58 5.27
CA VAL A 3 1.95 -13.41 4.29
C VAL A 3 0.57 -13.74 4.89
N LEU A 4 0.48 -14.75 5.77
CA LEU A 4 -0.78 -15.11 6.44
C LEU A 4 -1.31 -13.96 7.32
N LEU A 5 -0.41 -13.29 8.05
CA LEU A 5 -0.75 -12.11 8.85
C LEU A 5 -1.29 -10.96 7.99
N VAL A 6 -0.68 -10.73 6.83
CA VAL A 6 -1.17 -9.72 5.87
C VAL A 6 -2.56 -10.08 5.37
N ILE A 7 -2.78 -11.33 4.96
CA ILE A 7 -4.10 -11.78 4.48
C ILE A 7 -5.18 -11.60 5.56
N ILE A 8 -4.91 -12.03 6.80
CA ILE A 8 -5.86 -11.90 7.91
C ILE A 8 -6.18 -10.43 8.20
N ALA A 9 -5.16 -9.57 8.22
CA ALA A 9 -5.36 -8.14 8.45
C ALA A 9 -6.24 -7.49 7.38
N PHE A 10 -5.99 -7.78 6.09
CA PHE A 10 -6.80 -7.24 5.00
C PHE A 10 -8.23 -7.81 5.02
N ILE A 11 -8.42 -9.10 5.32
CA ILE A 11 -9.76 -9.66 5.50
C ILE A 11 -10.52 -8.92 6.61
N GLY A 12 -9.86 -8.63 7.74
CA GLY A 12 -10.46 -7.87 8.84
C GLY A 12 -10.91 -6.47 8.42
N ILE A 13 -10.07 -5.74 7.67
CA ILE A 13 -10.41 -4.41 7.15
C ILE A 13 -11.61 -4.50 6.19
N ALA A 14 -11.57 -5.41 5.23
CA ALA A 14 -12.66 -5.60 4.27
C ALA A 14 -13.98 -5.98 4.98
N ALA A 15 -13.92 -6.81 6.02
CA ALA A 15 -15.10 -7.20 6.79
C ALA A 15 -15.76 -6.04 7.55
N LEU A 16 -15.02 -4.96 7.85
CA LEU A 16 -15.57 -3.76 8.48
C LEU A 16 -16.05 -2.74 7.45
N ASP A 17 -15.26 -2.48 6.40
CA ASP A 17 -15.54 -1.42 5.42
C ASP A 17 -16.60 -1.82 4.37
N VAL A 18 -16.53 -3.06 3.87
CA VAL A 18 -17.42 -3.55 2.80
C VAL A 18 -18.90 -3.55 3.21
N PRO A 19 -19.32 -4.06 4.39
CA PRO A 19 -20.74 -4.10 4.72
C PRO A 19 -21.37 -2.70 4.84
N ASP A 20 -20.63 -1.72 5.33
CA ASP A 20 -21.14 -0.35 5.43
C ASP A 20 -21.31 0.30 4.05
N MET A 21 -20.35 0.09 3.14
CA MET A 21 -20.46 0.54 1.75
C MET A 21 -21.57 -0.18 0.99
N ALA A 22 -21.77 -1.48 1.22
CA ALA A 22 -22.85 -2.26 0.63
C ALA A 22 -24.24 -1.78 1.11
N LYS A 23 -24.39 -1.50 2.41
CA LYS A 23 -25.64 -0.96 2.98
C LYS A 23 -25.99 0.43 2.43
N SER A 24 -24.99 1.27 2.20
CA SER A 24 -25.20 2.63 1.67
C SER A 24 -25.53 2.69 0.17
N LYS A 25 -25.61 1.54 -0.55
CA LYS A 25 -25.82 1.44 -2.01
C LYS A 25 -24.83 2.28 -2.86
N ARG A 26 -23.66 2.61 -2.31
CA ARG A 26 -22.62 3.38 -3.00
C ARG A 26 -21.74 2.47 -3.87
N TRP A 27 -22.33 1.84 -4.88
CA TRP A 27 -21.65 0.85 -5.73
C TRP A 27 -20.42 1.40 -6.47
N ARG A 28 -20.46 2.68 -6.88
CA ARG A 28 -19.28 3.36 -7.48
C ARG A 28 -18.13 3.48 -6.49
N ASP A 29 -18.43 3.84 -5.25
CA ASP A 29 -17.40 4.04 -4.23
C ASP A 29 -16.84 2.70 -3.76
N LEU A 30 -17.67 1.67 -3.70
CA LEU A 30 -17.24 0.30 -3.44
C LEU A 30 -16.31 -0.22 -4.54
N ALA A 31 -16.57 0.11 -5.81
CA ALA A 31 -15.70 -0.26 -6.92
C ALA A 31 -14.33 0.43 -6.82
N ILE A 32 -14.30 1.75 -6.55
CA ILE A 32 -13.05 2.50 -6.37
C ILE A 32 -12.26 1.97 -5.17
N TYR A 33 -12.95 1.75 -4.04
CA TYR A 33 -12.37 1.16 -2.84
C TYR A 33 -11.74 -0.19 -3.15
N SER A 34 -12.47 -1.09 -3.82
CA SER A 34 -12.00 -2.44 -4.14
C SER A 34 -10.74 -2.42 -5.02
N VAL A 35 -10.69 -1.55 -6.03
CA VAL A 35 -9.51 -1.40 -6.90
C VAL A 35 -8.30 -0.94 -6.10
N ILE A 36 -8.43 0.11 -5.28
CA ILE A 36 -7.34 0.62 -4.45
C ILE A 36 -6.93 -0.43 -3.41
N PHE A 37 -7.90 -1.08 -2.78
CA PHE A 37 -7.68 -2.10 -1.76
C PHE A 37 -6.89 -3.28 -2.30
N LEU A 38 -7.25 -3.78 -3.50
CA LEU A 38 -6.51 -4.85 -4.17
C LEU A 38 -5.09 -4.43 -4.55
N LEU A 39 -4.87 -3.18 -4.98
CA LEU A 39 -3.54 -2.67 -5.27
C LEU A 39 -2.65 -2.66 -4.01
N VAL A 40 -3.17 -2.16 -2.89
CA VAL A 40 -2.43 -2.12 -1.62
C VAL A 40 -2.22 -3.54 -1.07
N PHE A 41 -3.20 -4.43 -1.23
CA PHE A 41 -3.07 -5.84 -0.86
C PHE A 41 -1.96 -6.53 -1.66
N ALA A 42 -1.94 -6.37 -2.99
CA ALA A 42 -0.91 -6.93 -3.85
C ALA A 42 0.49 -6.42 -3.46
N LEU A 43 0.63 -5.13 -3.15
CA LEU A 43 1.87 -4.55 -2.64
C LEU A 43 2.26 -5.15 -1.27
N GLY A 44 1.30 -5.28 -0.34
CA GLY A 44 1.53 -5.88 0.97
C GLY A 44 1.99 -7.34 0.88
N VAL A 45 1.39 -8.12 -0.02
CA VAL A 45 1.79 -9.50 -0.31
C VAL A 45 3.19 -9.54 -0.93
N ALA A 46 3.48 -8.67 -1.91
CA ALA A 46 4.82 -8.56 -2.50
C ALA A 46 5.90 -8.26 -1.44
N VAL A 47 5.65 -7.29 -0.55
CA VAL A 47 6.54 -6.97 0.57
C VAL A 47 6.70 -8.17 1.51
N ALA A 48 5.60 -8.86 1.84
CA ALA A 48 5.63 -10.02 2.72
C ALA A 48 6.35 -11.24 2.11
N MET A 49 6.38 -11.36 0.78
CA MET A 49 7.19 -12.32 0.02
C MET A 49 8.67 -11.90 -0.07
N GLY A 50 9.05 -10.75 0.49
CA GLY A 50 10.43 -10.25 0.47
C GLY A 50 10.81 -9.52 -0.82
N VAL A 51 9.83 -9.18 -1.67
CA VAL A 51 10.07 -8.30 -2.82
C VAL A 51 10.50 -6.94 -2.28
N LYS A 52 11.71 -6.52 -2.63
CA LYS A 52 12.24 -5.20 -2.30
C LYS A 52 11.49 -4.16 -3.12
N VAL A 53 10.38 -3.67 -2.59
CA VAL A 53 9.68 -2.52 -3.17
C VAL A 53 10.63 -1.31 -3.06
N PRO A 54 11.04 -0.71 -4.18
CA PRO A 54 11.92 0.45 -4.15
C PRO A 54 11.20 1.57 -3.40
N SER A 55 11.81 2.01 -2.30
CA SER A 55 11.25 3.07 -1.47
C SER A 55 11.23 4.37 -2.28
N PRO A 56 10.08 5.06 -2.41
CA PRO A 56 10.01 6.38 -3.04
C PRO A 56 10.96 7.38 -2.37
N ILE A 57 11.17 7.25 -1.06
CA ILE A 57 12.12 8.08 -0.31
C ILE A 57 13.55 7.87 -0.82
N LYS A 58 13.95 6.63 -1.12
CA LYS A 58 15.26 6.37 -1.72
C LYS A 58 15.37 6.98 -3.12
N ALA A 59 14.31 6.92 -3.92
CA ALA A 59 14.28 7.55 -5.24
C ALA A 59 14.39 9.08 -5.15
N ILE A 60 13.67 9.69 -4.20
CA ILE A 60 13.75 11.13 -3.91
C ILE A 60 15.15 11.49 -3.39
N GLN A 61 15.74 10.68 -2.52
CA GLN A 61 17.08 10.91 -2.00
C GLN A 61 18.13 10.87 -3.10
N VAL A 62 18.02 9.92 -4.04
CA VAL A 62 18.84 9.86 -5.26
C VAL A 62 18.62 11.11 -6.12
N PHE A 63 17.37 11.51 -6.35
CA PHE A 63 17.05 12.72 -7.11
C PHE A 63 17.66 13.98 -6.47
N TYR A 64 17.52 14.16 -5.17
CA TYR A 64 18.08 15.30 -4.44
C TYR A 64 19.61 15.32 -4.45
N ARG A 65 20.23 14.14 -4.33
CA ARG A 65 21.69 14.02 -4.31
C ARG A 65 22.30 14.18 -5.70
N ASP A 66 21.73 13.54 -6.71
CA ASP A 66 22.36 13.39 -8.02
C ASP A 66 21.93 14.48 -9.01
N ILE A 67 20.69 14.95 -8.92
CA ILE A 67 20.18 16.00 -9.82
C ILE A 67 20.32 17.38 -9.18
N LEU A 68 19.94 17.52 -7.91
CA LEU A 68 20.00 18.80 -7.20
C LEU A 68 21.34 19.05 -6.49
N ARG A 69 22.22 18.04 -6.37
CA ARG A 69 23.51 18.12 -5.65
C ARG A 69 23.40 18.63 -4.22
N LEU A 70 22.23 18.49 -3.61
CA LEU A 70 21.99 18.88 -2.24
C LEU A 70 22.50 17.76 -1.34
N SER A 71 23.63 18.00 -0.68
CA SER A 71 24.23 17.04 0.25
C SER A 71 23.46 17.05 1.58
N PHE A 72 22.34 16.33 1.63
CA PHE A 72 21.73 16.00 2.91
C PHE A 72 22.58 14.91 3.57
N LYS A 73 23.35 15.32 4.58
CA LYS A 73 24.07 14.42 5.48
C LYS A 73 23.02 13.74 6.37
N PRO A 74 22.77 12.43 6.25
CA PRO A 74 21.86 11.76 7.16
C PRO A 74 22.55 11.67 8.53
N SER A 75 21.99 12.36 9.52
CA SER A 75 22.30 12.18 10.94
C SER A 75 21.65 10.92 11.47
#